data_AF-A0A6A7C6E0-F1
#
_entry.id   AF-A0A6A7C6E0-F1
#
_cell.length_a   1.000
_cell.length_b   1.000
_cell.length_c   1.000
_cell.angle_alpha   90.00
_cell.angle_beta   90.00
_cell.angle_gamma   90.00
#
_symmetry.space_group_name_H-M   'P 1'
#
loop_
_entity.id
_entity.type
_entity.pdbx_description
1 polymer ?
#
loop_
_entity_poly.entity_id
_entity_poly.type
_entity_poly.pdbx_seq_one_letter_code
_entity_poly.pdbx_strand_id
1 'polypeptide(L)'
;MNSMLVEDFNALPPTFGLDPWVPNEWIFGFRTTLLAPDQEYVFAMHTTSDRCLLAGLRKIFGQDTEVKRAINAVELLFRAFVDQSEDPGLQWLRPDYPCAPTRWYCGNESLRRPMMEVLNYLNIREDLKIIHETNPIVDMMFNRALSTWHFAPIFAYGLGITGGKNTSNCPYCVAGLRPRRGVIRMRCLHSADIRFCTLDCQAATRHRHMYECTNMGPISDALRTFVRKSPVSDERHELARRANIMLPSELGQFEGFSKPIRRLLQSGLFTNYNLQILFGLDWPQALSRLAADIRYSTLLGPAPGSMRQLLNHQLDVEPLTKRNMRPRATRQEREGLSYARDLRHTLGLHLRFSKISQMKFVDFLEFFEMWGMRLDNDMRLTYVLILQCMDPNVYRLQEWERAMISIGE
;
A
#
# COMPACT_ATOMS: atom_id res chain seq x y z
N MET A 1 -5.98 -21.50 20.33
CA MET A 1 -6.76 -20.25 20.18
C MET A 1 -7.22 -19.82 21.56
N ASN A 2 -7.28 -18.53 21.86
CA ASN A 2 -7.67 -18.03 23.19
C ASN A 2 -9.17 -18.32 23.44
N SER A 3 -9.50 -19.12 24.46
CA SER A 3 -10.89 -19.48 24.79
C SER A 3 -11.75 -18.25 25.09
N MET A 4 -11.17 -17.24 25.73
CA MET A 4 -11.85 -15.98 26.08
C MET A 4 -12.34 -15.22 24.84
N LEU A 5 -11.55 -15.22 23.75
CA LEU A 5 -11.94 -14.55 22.50
C LEU A 5 -13.15 -15.23 21.84
N VAL A 6 -13.26 -16.56 21.94
CA VAL A 6 -14.39 -17.32 21.41
C VAL A 6 -15.65 -17.05 22.25
N GLU A 7 -15.51 -17.00 23.57
CA GLU A 7 -16.59 -16.63 24.50
C GLU A 7 -17.09 -15.21 24.22
N ASP A 8 -16.18 -14.24 24.08
CA ASP A 8 -16.52 -12.85 23.75
C ASP A 8 -17.22 -12.74 22.40
N PHE A 9 -16.77 -13.49 21.38
CA PHE A 9 -17.41 -13.51 20.07
C PHE A 9 -18.83 -14.08 20.12
N ASN A 10 -19.05 -15.14 20.90
CA ASN A 10 -20.39 -15.72 21.08
C ASN A 10 -21.33 -14.81 21.87
N ALA A 11 -20.79 -13.91 22.69
CA ALA A 11 -21.58 -12.93 23.43
C ALA A 11 -22.08 -11.76 22.54
N LEU A 12 -21.56 -11.64 21.31
CA LEU A 12 -21.98 -10.58 20.40
C LEU A 12 -23.42 -10.79 19.89
N PRO A 13 -24.21 -9.71 19.74
CA PRO A 13 -25.56 -9.80 19.19
C PRO A 13 -25.52 -10.25 17.72
N PRO A 14 -26.53 -11.03 17.26
CA PRO A 14 -26.54 -11.60 15.91
C PRO A 14 -27.00 -10.60 14.83
N THR A 15 -27.69 -9.54 15.20
CA THR A 15 -28.29 -8.58 14.26
C THR A 15 -27.54 -7.25 14.27
N PHE A 16 -27.42 -6.67 13.09
CA PHE A 16 -26.82 -5.36 12.88
C PHE A 16 -27.88 -4.26 13.09
N GLY A 17 -27.75 -3.46 14.16
CA GLY A 17 -28.66 -2.34 14.43
C GLY A 17 -30.05 -2.74 14.95
N LEU A 18 -31.02 -1.83 14.80
CA LEU A 18 -32.42 -2.01 15.22
C LEU A 18 -33.31 -2.65 14.14
N ASP A 19 -32.80 -2.83 12.92
CA ASP A 19 -33.59 -3.34 11.80
C ASP A 19 -33.34 -4.86 11.61
N PRO A 20 -34.27 -5.74 12.03
CA PRO A 20 -34.11 -7.17 11.91
C PRO A 20 -34.19 -7.67 10.46
N TRP A 21 -34.58 -6.81 9.50
CA TRP A 21 -34.78 -7.19 8.10
C TRP A 21 -33.51 -7.06 7.25
N VAL A 22 -32.46 -6.41 7.75
CA VAL A 22 -31.19 -6.29 7.05
C VAL A 22 -30.32 -7.52 7.34
N PRO A 23 -29.97 -8.33 6.33
CA PRO A 23 -29.08 -9.48 6.53
C PRO A 23 -27.72 -9.01 7.04
N ASN A 24 -27.29 -9.54 8.19
CA ASN A 24 -25.99 -9.22 8.80
C ASN A 24 -24.86 -10.06 8.19
N GLU A 25 -24.67 -9.91 6.87
CA GLU A 25 -23.74 -10.70 6.10
C GLU A 25 -22.43 -9.94 5.83
N TRP A 26 -21.31 -10.65 5.91
CA TRP A 26 -19.97 -10.04 5.81
C TRP A 26 -19.12 -10.75 4.78
N ILE A 27 -18.37 -10.01 3.97
CA ILE A 27 -17.26 -10.55 3.18
C ILE A 27 -15.95 -10.16 3.86
N PHE A 28 -14.99 -11.08 3.92
CA PHE A 28 -13.66 -10.76 4.43
C PHE A 28 -12.53 -11.31 3.55
N GLY A 29 -11.37 -10.68 3.69
CA GLY A 29 -10.13 -11.11 3.05
C GLY A 29 -8.90 -10.68 3.83
N PHE A 30 -7.82 -11.44 3.66
CA PHE A 30 -6.51 -11.13 4.23
C PHE A 30 -5.61 -10.46 3.20
N ARG A 31 -4.87 -9.44 3.62
CA ARG A 31 -4.03 -8.62 2.74
C ARG A 31 -2.75 -8.21 3.46
N THR A 32 -1.70 -7.97 2.68
CA THR A 32 -0.46 -7.34 3.16
C THR A 32 -0.50 -5.84 2.90
N THR A 33 0.39 -5.10 3.54
CA THR A 33 0.55 -3.66 3.31
C THR A 33 1.95 -3.38 2.80
N LEU A 34 2.13 -2.27 2.07
CA LEU A 34 3.48 -1.84 1.68
C LEU A 34 4.36 -1.48 2.88
N LEU A 35 3.76 -1.12 4.03
CA LEU A 35 4.47 -0.74 5.25
C LEU A 35 4.89 -1.95 6.10
N ALA A 36 4.20 -3.07 5.95
CA ALA A 36 4.47 -4.33 6.64
C ALA A 36 4.24 -5.49 5.65
N PRO A 37 5.18 -5.75 4.74
CA PRO A 37 5.01 -6.77 3.69
C PRO A 37 4.95 -8.19 4.25
N ASP A 38 5.51 -8.42 5.43
CA ASP A 38 5.55 -9.72 6.12
C ASP A 38 4.39 -9.91 7.11
N GLN A 39 3.46 -8.97 7.17
CA GLN A 39 2.32 -9.00 8.06
C GLN A 39 1.04 -8.76 7.29
N GLU A 40 0.00 -9.46 7.73
CA GLU A 40 -1.32 -9.41 7.15
C GLU A 40 -2.32 -8.77 8.12
N TYR A 41 -3.37 -8.24 7.52
CA TYR A 41 -4.57 -7.80 8.21
C TYR A 41 -5.77 -8.49 7.58
N VAL A 42 -6.83 -8.66 8.38
CA VAL A 42 -8.16 -8.99 7.89
C VAL A 42 -8.91 -7.68 7.64
N PHE A 43 -9.54 -7.61 6.48
CA PHE A 43 -10.52 -6.58 6.14
C PHE A 43 -11.85 -7.27 5.95
N ALA A 44 -12.87 -6.85 6.70
CA ALA A 44 -14.22 -7.36 6.60
C ALA A 44 -15.19 -6.21 6.26
N MET A 45 -16.07 -6.43 5.29
CA MET A 45 -17.04 -5.46 4.82
C MET A 45 -18.44 -6.06 4.89
N HIS A 46 -19.40 -5.28 5.39
CA HIS A 46 -20.80 -5.66 5.39
C HIS A 46 -21.35 -5.61 3.96
N THR A 47 -22.09 -6.63 3.52
CA THR A 47 -22.44 -6.76 2.09
C THR A 47 -23.46 -5.74 1.59
N THR A 48 -24.25 -5.16 2.49
CA THR A 48 -25.35 -4.23 2.15
C THR A 48 -25.12 -2.80 2.63
N SER A 49 -24.02 -2.52 3.36
CA SER A 49 -23.71 -1.18 3.88
C SER A 49 -22.22 -0.87 3.76
N ASP A 50 -21.84 0.40 3.86
CA ASP A 50 -20.42 0.81 3.79
C ASP A 50 -19.60 0.54 5.07
N ARG A 51 -20.14 -0.26 6.01
CA ARG A 51 -19.51 -0.55 7.30
C ARG A 51 -18.43 -1.61 7.14
N CYS A 52 -17.32 -1.41 7.86
CA CYS A 52 -16.15 -2.25 7.75
C CYS A 52 -15.42 -2.44 9.07
N LEU A 53 -14.74 -3.58 9.16
CA LEU A 53 -13.89 -3.98 10.27
C LEU A 53 -12.49 -4.24 9.74
N LEU A 54 -11.51 -3.92 10.57
CA LEU A 54 -10.11 -4.17 10.27
C LEU A 54 -9.41 -4.61 11.55
N ALA A 55 -8.69 -5.72 11.47
CA ALA A 55 -7.79 -6.19 12.51
C ALA A 55 -6.51 -6.70 11.87
N GLY A 56 -5.33 -6.49 12.46
CA GLY A 56 -4.14 -6.83 11.68
C GLY A 56 -2.77 -6.79 12.32
N LEU A 57 -1.80 -6.68 11.42
CA LEU A 57 -0.35 -6.68 11.65
C LEU A 57 0.15 -8.00 12.24
N ARG A 58 -0.34 -9.12 11.71
CA ARG A 58 0.07 -10.47 12.10
C ARG A 58 0.49 -11.30 10.91
N LYS A 59 1.52 -12.12 11.11
CA LYS A 59 2.05 -13.02 10.08
C LYS A 59 1.11 -14.23 9.87
N ILE A 60 0.51 -14.36 8.70
CA ILE A 60 -0.40 -15.43 8.28
C ILE A 60 0.23 -16.26 7.16
N PHE A 61 0.57 -15.68 6.00
CA PHE A 61 1.02 -16.45 4.85
C PHE A 61 2.42 -17.04 5.02
N GLY A 62 3.25 -16.47 5.89
CA GLY A 62 4.58 -16.99 6.19
C GLY A 62 4.66 -17.91 7.42
N GLN A 63 3.55 -18.54 7.82
CA GLN A 63 3.54 -19.58 8.87
C GLN A 63 4.00 -20.93 8.30
N ASP A 64 4.68 -21.72 9.13
CA ASP A 64 5.31 -22.98 8.69
C ASP A 64 4.31 -24.04 8.21
N THR A 65 3.06 -23.95 8.65
CA THR A 65 2.01 -24.94 8.34
C THR A 65 0.69 -24.27 8.03
N GLU A 66 -0.11 -24.93 7.20
CA GLU A 66 -1.47 -24.50 6.85
C GLU A 66 -2.40 -24.42 8.06
N VAL A 67 -2.24 -25.33 9.03
CA VAL A 67 -3.03 -25.33 10.27
C VAL A 67 -2.72 -24.09 11.12
N LYS A 68 -1.44 -23.76 11.34
CA LYS A 68 -1.06 -22.52 12.05
C LYS A 68 -1.57 -21.28 11.34
N ARG A 69 -1.47 -21.26 10.01
CA ARG A 69 -2.00 -20.18 9.15
C ARG A 69 -3.51 -20.00 9.37
N ALA A 70 -4.27 -21.08 9.33
CA ALA A 70 -5.73 -21.06 9.54
C ALA A 70 -6.11 -20.62 10.96
N ILE A 71 -5.42 -21.12 12.00
CA ILE A 71 -5.66 -20.72 13.40
C ILE A 71 -5.45 -19.20 13.56
N ASN A 72 -4.34 -18.67 13.03
CA ASN A 72 -4.05 -17.24 13.11
C ASN A 72 -5.06 -16.40 12.32
N ALA A 73 -5.51 -16.89 11.16
CA ALA A 73 -6.52 -16.24 10.34
C ALA A 73 -7.87 -16.16 11.08
N VAL A 74 -8.32 -17.26 11.69
CA VAL A 74 -9.56 -17.31 12.50
C VAL A 74 -9.47 -16.41 13.72
N GLU A 75 -8.35 -16.45 14.47
CA GLU A 75 -8.16 -15.56 15.61
C GLU A 75 -8.23 -14.08 15.19
N LEU A 76 -7.59 -13.73 14.08
CA LEU A 76 -7.59 -12.36 13.57
C LEU A 76 -8.98 -11.92 13.13
N LEU A 77 -9.74 -12.81 12.48
CA LEU A 77 -11.13 -12.56 12.10
C LEU A 77 -12.00 -12.29 13.34
N PHE A 78 -11.90 -13.10 14.39
CA PHE A 78 -12.70 -12.92 15.60
C PHE A 78 -12.37 -11.62 16.31
N ARG A 79 -11.09 -11.24 16.37
CA ARG A 79 -10.66 -9.95 16.90
C ARG A 79 -11.32 -8.78 16.17
N ALA A 80 -11.42 -8.84 14.83
CA ALA A 80 -12.08 -7.80 14.07
C ALA A 80 -13.53 -7.57 14.50
N PHE A 81 -14.24 -8.58 15.02
CA PHE A 81 -15.61 -8.45 15.52
C PHE A 81 -15.69 -8.12 17.01
N VAL A 82 -14.80 -8.69 17.84
CA VAL A 82 -14.84 -8.55 19.30
C VAL A 82 -14.16 -7.27 19.78
N ASP A 83 -12.91 -7.04 19.38
CA ASP A 83 -12.06 -6.00 19.94
C ASP A 83 -11.36 -5.21 18.85
N GLN A 84 -11.98 -4.09 18.47
CA GLN A 84 -11.40 -3.12 17.54
C GLN A 84 -10.73 -1.95 18.27
N SER A 85 -10.65 -2.00 19.60
CA SER A 85 -10.09 -0.88 20.38
C SER A 85 -8.56 -0.82 20.30
N GLU A 86 -7.92 -1.97 20.09
CA GLU A 86 -6.46 -2.10 19.97
C GLU A 86 -5.96 -2.17 18.51
N ASP A 87 -6.86 -2.20 17.51
CA ASP A 87 -6.49 -2.36 16.09
C ASP A 87 -6.38 -1.02 15.31
N PRO A 88 -5.63 -0.98 14.19
CA PRO A 88 -5.58 0.17 13.27
C PRO A 88 -6.95 0.42 12.61
N GLY A 89 -7.91 1.00 13.32
CA GLY A 89 -9.30 1.04 12.87
C GLY A 89 -9.64 2.16 11.87
N LEU A 90 -10.62 1.88 11.01
CA LEU A 90 -11.45 2.87 10.31
C LEU A 90 -12.55 3.36 11.28
N GLN A 91 -12.20 4.20 12.26
CA GLN A 91 -13.16 4.58 13.33
C GLN A 91 -14.51 5.11 12.80
N TRP A 92 -14.52 5.78 11.65
CA TRP A 92 -15.74 6.33 11.03
C TRP A 92 -16.54 5.32 10.18
N LEU A 93 -15.97 4.16 9.83
CA LEU A 93 -16.68 3.08 9.12
C LEU A 93 -17.01 1.90 10.04
N ARG A 94 -16.56 1.97 11.29
CA ARG A 94 -16.87 0.98 12.32
C ARG A 94 -18.39 0.92 12.55
N PRO A 95 -18.98 -0.27 12.75
CA PRO A 95 -20.32 -0.40 13.28
C PRO A 95 -20.50 0.34 14.59
N ASP A 96 -21.64 1.00 14.78
CA ASP A 96 -21.89 1.75 16.01
C ASP A 96 -21.87 0.84 17.26
N TYR A 97 -22.11 -0.47 17.07
CA TYR A 97 -22.00 -1.52 18.09
C TYR A 97 -21.38 -2.80 17.49
N PRO A 98 -20.60 -3.58 18.25
CA PRO A 98 -20.08 -4.86 17.79
C PRO A 98 -21.21 -5.89 17.66
N CYS A 99 -21.16 -6.71 16.62
CA CYS A 99 -22.15 -7.75 16.32
C CYS A 99 -21.46 -8.97 15.70
N ALA A 100 -21.96 -10.17 15.98
CA ALA A 100 -21.54 -11.37 15.27
C ALA A 100 -22.24 -11.40 13.90
N PRO A 101 -21.54 -11.77 12.81
CA PRO A 101 -22.19 -11.97 11.52
C PRO A 101 -23.27 -13.06 11.63
N THR A 102 -24.27 -13.01 10.76
CA THR A 102 -25.16 -14.17 10.53
C THR A 102 -24.57 -15.11 9.47
N ARG A 103 -23.77 -14.55 8.56
CA ARG A 103 -23.08 -15.29 7.51
C ARG A 103 -21.83 -14.55 7.10
N TRP A 104 -20.79 -15.29 6.70
CA TRP A 104 -19.60 -14.71 6.10
C TRP A 104 -19.11 -15.40 4.83
N TYR A 105 -18.45 -14.62 3.99
CA TYR A 105 -17.93 -15.00 2.67
C TYR A 105 -16.42 -14.74 2.59
N CYS A 106 -15.71 -15.58 1.86
CA CYS A 106 -14.29 -15.37 1.55
C CYS A 106 -13.97 -15.82 0.12
N GLY A 107 -13.39 -14.91 -0.67
CA GLY A 107 -12.98 -15.21 -2.06
C GLY A 107 -11.68 -16.02 -2.18
N ASN A 108 -10.94 -16.24 -1.09
CA ASN A 108 -9.69 -16.98 -1.12
C ASN A 108 -9.89 -18.46 -0.74
N GLU A 109 -10.05 -19.30 -1.76
CA GLU A 109 -10.28 -20.74 -1.58
C GLU A 109 -9.17 -21.45 -0.78
N SER A 110 -7.91 -21.04 -0.99
CA SER A 110 -6.75 -21.66 -0.34
C SER A 110 -6.71 -21.47 1.18
N LEU A 111 -7.44 -20.49 1.70
CA LEU A 111 -7.52 -20.24 3.14
C LEU A 111 -8.89 -20.59 3.72
N ARG A 112 -9.95 -20.51 2.90
CA ARG A 112 -11.34 -20.78 3.28
C ARG A 112 -11.51 -22.17 3.90
N ARG A 113 -11.07 -23.23 3.21
CA ARG A 113 -11.23 -24.61 3.68
C ARG A 113 -10.45 -24.89 4.98
N PRO A 114 -9.15 -24.55 5.11
CA PRO A 114 -8.43 -24.69 6.37
C PRO A 114 -9.06 -23.92 7.54
N MET A 115 -9.60 -22.72 7.29
CA MET A 115 -10.30 -21.96 8.33
C MET A 115 -11.58 -22.67 8.79
N MET A 116 -12.37 -23.23 7.87
CA MET A 116 -13.56 -24.02 8.24
C MET A 116 -13.21 -25.22 9.11
N GLU A 117 -12.10 -25.92 8.83
CA GLU A 117 -11.62 -27.01 9.68
C GLU A 117 -11.34 -26.53 11.10
N VAL A 118 -10.69 -25.37 11.26
CA VAL A 118 -10.44 -24.76 12.58
C VAL A 118 -11.75 -24.37 13.27
N LEU A 119 -12.68 -23.73 12.55
CA LEU A 119 -13.98 -23.30 13.09
C LEU A 119 -14.82 -24.48 13.60
N ASN A 120 -14.73 -25.64 12.94
CA ASN A 120 -15.45 -26.85 13.35
C ASN A 120 -15.07 -27.35 14.75
N TYR A 121 -13.86 -27.05 15.22
CA TYR A 121 -13.40 -27.41 16.57
C TYR A 121 -13.75 -26.36 17.63
N LEU A 122 -14.31 -25.21 17.24
CA LEU A 122 -14.70 -24.17 18.17
C LEU A 122 -16.16 -24.33 18.59
N ASN A 123 -16.43 -23.94 19.84
CA ASN A 123 -17.77 -23.84 20.37
C ASN A 123 -18.43 -22.53 19.90
N ILE A 124 -18.74 -22.41 18.61
CA ILE A 124 -19.48 -21.30 18.00
C ILE A 124 -20.74 -21.83 17.33
N ARG A 125 -21.65 -20.92 16.93
CA ARG A 125 -22.87 -21.30 16.19
C ARG A 125 -22.54 -22.08 14.92
N GLU A 126 -23.34 -23.11 14.63
CA GLU A 126 -23.11 -24.04 13.51
C GLU A 126 -23.10 -23.35 12.14
N ASP A 127 -23.94 -22.32 11.95
CA ASP A 127 -23.99 -21.55 10.71
C ASP A 127 -22.71 -20.74 10.46
N LEU A 128 -22.01 -20.32 11.52
CA LEU A 128 -20.75 -19.60 11.42
C LEU A 128 -19.55 -20.52 11.22
N LYS A 129 -19.68 -21.84 11.39
CA LYS A 129 -18.61 -22.78 11.03
C LYS A 129 -18.40 -22.89 9.52
N ILE A 130 -19.35 -22.39 8.73
CA ILE A 130 -19.32 -22.41 7.27
C ILE A 130 -18.88 -21.05 6.75
N ILE A 131 -17.81 -21.05 5.94
CA ILE A 131 -17.41 -19.87 5.16
C ILE A 131 -17.89 -20.07 3.72
N HIS A 132 -18.84 -19.24 3.30
CA HIS A 132 -19.46 -19.35 2.00
C HIS A 132 -18.55 -18.83 0.88
N GLU A 133 -18.73 -19.36 -0.32
CA GLU A 133 -18.10 -18.84 -1.53
C GLU A 133 -18.72 -17.48 -1.87
N THR A 134 -17.88 -16.53 -2.28
CA THR A 134 -18.33 -15.18 -2.60
C THR A 134 -18.93 -15.13 -4.00
N ASN A 135 -20.09 -14.48 -4.14
CA ASN A 135 -20.61 -14.06 -5.44
C ASN A 135 -19.62 -13.08 -6.14
N PRO A 136 -19.31 -13.25 -7.44
CA PRO A 136 -18.38 -12.36 -8.16
C PRO A 136 -18.69 -10.85 -8.04
N ILE A 137 -19.97 -10.47 -7.95
CA ILE A 137 -20.39 -9.07 -7.79
C ILE A 137 -19.97 -8.55 -6.41
N VAL A 138 -20.21 -9.34 -5.36
CA VAL A 138 -19.83 -8.99 -3.97
C VAL A 138 -18.31 -8.94 -3.84
N ASP A 139 -17.59 -9.85 -4.49
CA ASP A 139 -16.11 -9.84 -4.51
C ASP A 139 -15.57 -8.60 -5.24
N MET A 140 -16.18 -8.21 -6.35
CA MET A 140 -15.83 -6.98 -7.07
C MET A 140 -16.07 -5.74 -6.20
N MET A 141 -17.21 -5.67 -5.49
CA MET A 141 -17.50 -4.56 -4.56
C MET A 141 -16.48 -4.51 -3.42
N PHE A 142 -16.16 -5.65 -2.83
CA PHE A 142 -15.14 -5.78 -1.80
C PHE A 142 -13.77 -5.29 -2.27
N ASN A 143 -13.32 -5.72 -3.45
CA ASN A 143 -12.04 -5.30 -4.02
C ASN A 143 -12.04 -3.81 -4.40
N ARG A 144 -13.19 -3.25 -4.82
CA ARG A 144 -13.35 -1.81 -5.07
C ARG A 144 -13.27 -1.00 -3.77
N ALA A 145 -13.98 -1.39 -2.72
CA ALA A 145 -13.87 -0.74 -1.42
C ALA A 145 -12.42 -0.79 -0.91
N LEU A 146 -11.78 -1.95 -1.07
CA LEU A 146 -10.40 -2.14 -0.69
C LEU A 146 -9.42 -1.25 -1.50
N SER A 147 -9.64 -1.05 -2.79
CA SER A 147 -8.77 -0.21 -3.62
C SER A 147 -9.02 1.29 -3.46
N THR A 148 -10.27 1.67 -3.14
CA THR A 148 -10.69 3.06 -2.98
C THR A 148 -10.22 3.62 -1.64
N TRP A 149 -10.13 2.79 -0.60
CA TRP A 149 -9.75 3.25 0.72
C TRP A 149 -8.24 3.28 0.88
N HIS A 150 -7.71 4.47 1.17
CA HIS A 150 -6.30 4.67 1.45
C HIS A 150 -5.94 4.06 2.81
N PHE A 151 -5.70 2.74 2.84
CA PHE A 151 -5.32 2.08 4.09
C PHE A 151 -3.89 2.41 4.55
N ALA A 152 -3.02 2.91 3.66
CA ALA A 152 -1.65 3.27 4.03
C ALA A 152 -1.57 4.27 5.22
N PRO A 153 -2.34 5.37 5.26
CA PRO A 153 -2.50 6.22 6.45
C PRO A 153 -2.95 5.50 7.73
N ILE A 154 -3.86 4.53 7.60
CA ILE A 154 -4.46 3.79 8.72
C ILE A 154 -3.45 2.81 9.32
N PHE A 155 -2.71 2.11 8.47
CA PHE A 155 -1.61 1.25 8.89
C PHE A 155 -0.44 2.03 9.45
N ALA A 156 -0.16 3.19 8.87
CA ALA A 156 0.83 4.08 9.46
C ALA A 156 0.39 4.51 10.88
N TYR A 157 -0.90 4.73 11.13
CA TYR A 157 -1.41 5.04 12.46
C TYR A 157 -1.27 3.87 13.45
N GLY A 158 -1.71 2.66 13.06
CA GLY A 158 -1.64 1.49 13.94
C GLY A 158 -0.22 0.97 14.20
N LEU A 159 0.71 1.19 13.29
CA LEU A 159 2.14 0.91 13.51
C LEU A 159 2.85 2.03 14.31
N GLY A 160 2.12 3.07 14.72
CA GLY A 160 2.66 4.27 15.37
C GLY A 160 3.54 5.13 14.45
N ILE A 161 3.50 4.89 13.14
CA ILE A 161 4.27 5.58 12.11
C ILE A 161 3.68 6.97 11.77
N THR A 162 2.38 7.20 12.02
CA THR A 162 1.80 8.55 12.00
C THR A 162 1.48 9.02 13.41
N GLY A 163 2.00 10.19 13.77
CA GLY A 163 1.77 10.90 15.02
C GLY A 163 0.30 11.28 15.21
N GLY A 164 -0.53 10.31 15.57
CA GLY A 164 -1.88 10.52 16.03
C GLY A 164 -1.92 11.31 17.33
N LYS A 165 -2.87 12.25 17.44
CA LYS A 165 -3.17 12.94 18.70
C LYS A 165 -3.72 11.92 19.70
N ASN A 166 -3.04 11.76 20.83
CA ASN A 166 -3.36 10.87 21.96
C ASN A 166 -3.23 9.36 21.73
N THR A 167 -2.01 8.84 21.82
CA THR A 167 -1.85 7.42 22.18
C THR A 167 -1.94 7.29 23.70
N SER A 168 -2.97 6.60 24.18
CA SER A 168 -3.13 6.22 25.59
C SER A 168 -2.10 5.17 26.03
N ASN A 169 -1.23 4.70 25.13
CA ASN A 169 -0.29 3.60 25.32
C ASN A 169 1.17 4.00 25.04
N CYS A 170 2.11 3.38 25.76
CA CYS A 170 3.56 3.61 25.58
C CYS A 170 4.10 2.92 24.32
N PRO A 171 4.64 3.64 23.32
CA PRO A 171 5.03 3.05 22.02
C PRO A 171 6.13 1.98 22.14
N TYR A 172 7.03 2.10 23.12
CA TYR A 172 8.05 1.09 23.39
C TYR A 172 7.48 -0.26 23.89
N CYS A 173 6.45 -0.20 24.74
CA CYS A 173 5.86 -1.39 25.35
C CYS A 173 4.81 -2.02 24.42
N VAL A 174 4.11 -1.20 23.63
CA VAL A 174 3.14 -1.66 22.63
C VAL A 174 3.84 -2.41 21.49
N ALA A 175 5.05 -2.00 21.12
CA ALA A 175 5.86 -2.70 20.12
C ALA A 175 6.41 -4.07 20.59
N GLY A 176 5.97 -4.59 21.76
CA GLY A 176 6.36 -5.90 22.26
C GLY A 176 7.80 -6.00 22.79
N LEU A 177 8.52 -4.89 22.90
CA LEU A 177 9.94 -4.88 23.29
C LEU A 177 10.16 -5.10 24.80
N ARG A 178 9.13 -4.94 25.64
CA ARG A 178 9.12 -5.27 27.07
C ARG A 178 7.71 -5.56 27.62
N PRO A 179 7.57 -6.29 28.74
CA PRO A 179 6.29 -6.46 29.44
C PRO A 179 5.69 -5.11 29.87
N ARG A 180 4.37 -4.93 29.71
CA ARG A 180 3.64 -3.71 30.13
C ARG A 180 3.82 -3.50 31.65
N ARG A 181 4.57 -2.47 32.05
CA ARG A 181 4.57 -1.96 33.44
C ARG A 181 3.54 -0.83 33.51
N GLY A 182 2.64 -0.89 34.50
CA GLY A 182 1.39 -0.12 34.57
C GLY A 182 1.49 1.42 34.48
N VAL A 183 0.30 2.02 34.54
CA VAL A 183 -0.11 3.45 34.42
C VAL A 183 0.93 4.42 33.84
N ILE A 184 0.64 4.86 32.63
CA ILE A 184 1.41 5.81 31.82
C ILE A 184 1.38 7.21 32.45
N ARG A 185 2.57 7.77 32.75
CA ARG A 185 2.69 9.02 33.51
C ARG A 185 3.46 10.13 32.81
N MET A 186 4.26 9.84 31.78
CA MET A 186 5.15 10.86 31.19
C MET A 186 4.79 11.18 29.75
N ARG A 187 4.80 12.46 29.38
CA ARG A 187 4.52 12.97 28.02
C ARG A 187 5.83 13.33 27.31
N CYS A 188 5.91 13.19 25.98
CA CYS A 188 7.01 13.81 25.22
C CYS A 188 6.95 15.32 25.49
N LEU A 189 8.08 15.94 25.84
CA LEU A 189 8.15 17.38 26.09
C LEU A 189 7.88 18.21 24.81
N HIS A 190 8.00 17.60 23.63
CA HIS A 190 7.84 18.27 22.33
C HIS A 190 6.47 17.98 21.67
N SER A 191 5.86 16.83 21.98
CA SER A 191 4.51 16.48 21.55
C SER A 191 3.76 15.96 22.75
N ALA A 192 2.80 16.75 23.25
CA ALA A 192 1.97 16.37 24.39
C ALA A 192 1.13 15.09 24.12
N ASP A 193 1.09 14.65 22.87
CA ASP A 193 0.23 13.58 22.35
C ASP A 193 0.81 12.17 22.52
N ILE A 194 2.12 12.04 22.76
CA ILE A 194 2.78 10.74 22.94
C ILE A 194 3.20 10.58 24.40
N ARG A 195 2.87 9.41 24.96
CA ARG A 195 3.11 9.11 26.37
C ARG A 195 4.00 7.89 26.55
N PHE A 196 4.83 7.90 27.60
CA PHE A 196 5.76 6.83 27.96
C PHE A 196 5.46 6.33 29.38
N CYS A 197 5.72 5.05 29.63
CA CYS A 197 5.60 4.49 30.98
C CYS A 197 6.83 4.84 31.86
N THR A 198 8.03 4.96 31.28
CA THR A 198 9.27 5.35 31.98
C THR A 198 10.18 6.23 31.10
N LEU A 199 11.16 6.91 31.72
CA LEU A 199 12.17 7.73 31.01
C LEU A 199 13.05 6.83 30.15
N ASP A 200 13.34 5.62 30.61
CA ASP A 200 14.08 4.63 29.84
C ASP A 200 13.33 4.24 28.56
N CYS A 201 12.01 4.09 28.61
CA CYS A 201 11.21 3.80 27.41
C CYS A 201 11.22 4.99 26.43
N GLN A 202 11.21 6.22 26.94
CA GLN A 202 11.36 7.42 26.12
C GLN A 202 12.76 7.51 25.49
N ALA A 203 13.81 7.26 26.26
CA ALA A 203 15.19 7.27 25.78
C ALA A 203 15.45 6.18 24.73
N ALA A 204 14.94 4.97 24.97
CA ALA A 204 15.07 3.84 24.05
C ALA A 204 14.29 4.03 22.74
N THR A 205 13.16 4.72 22.79
CA THR A 205 12.40 5.08 21.58
C THR A 205 12.86 6.39 20.97
N ARG A 206 13.72 7.18 21.64
CA ARG A 206 14.05 8.57 21.26
C ARG A 206 14.46 8.70 19.81
N HIS A 207 15.28 7.80 19.28
CA HIS A 207 15.70 7.88 17.88
C HIS A 207 14.50 7.75 16.93
N ARG A 208 13.65 6.74 17.10
CA ARG A 208 12.43 6.54 16.29
C ARG A 208 11.38 7.64 16.54
N HIS A 209 11.13 7.90 17.81
CA HIS A 209 10.16 8.88 18.28
C HIS A 209 10.56 10.31 17.94
N MET A 210 11.83 10.67 17.74
CA MET A 210 12.21 12.01 17.29
C MET A 210 11.66 12.32 15.89
N TYR A 211 11.52 11.31 15.04
CA TYR A 211 10.89 11.40 13.72
C TYR A 211 9.35 11.51 13.81
N GLU A 212 8.75 10.89 14.84
CA GLU A 212 7.29 10.87 15.09
C GLU A 212 6.80 12.06 15.94
N CYS A 213 7.53 12.46 17.00
CA CYS A 213 7.24 13.57 17.95
C CYS A 213 7.25 14.94 17.26
N THR A 214 7.78 15.02 16.02
CA THR A 214 7.76 16.23 15.20
C THR A 214 6.72 16.22 14.08
N ASN A 215 5.91 15.16 13.89
CA ASN A 215 5.02 14.94 12.73
C ASN A 215 5.75 14.83 11.36
N MET A 216 6.98 14.33 11.34
CA MET A 216 7.90 14.50 10.20
C MET A 216 8.65 13.20 9.85
N GLY A 217 7.94 12.16 9.43
CA GLY A 217 8.58 11.03 8.73
C GLY A 217 9.25 11.50 7.42
N PRO A 218 10.16 10.72 6.81
CA PRO A 218 10.95 11.16 5.63
C PRO A 218 10.10 11.74 4.48
N ILE A 219 8.93 11.13 4.20
CA ILE A 219 8.00 11.63 3.18
C ILE A 219 7.35 12.97 3.60
N SER A 220 7.00 13.13 4.87
CA SER A 220 6.48 14.40 5.41
C SER A 220 7.56 15.48 5.35
N ASP A 221 8.84 15.16 5.60
CA ASP A 221 9.93 16.12 5.43
C ASP A 221 10.20 16.50 3.98
N ALA A 222 10.14 15.53 3.07
CA ALA A 222 10.19 15.82 1.64
C ALA A 222 9.03 16.72 1.20
N LEU A 223 7.80 16.43 1.65
CA LEU A 223 6.63 17.23 1.35
C LEU A 223 6.74 18.64 1.93
N ARG A 224 7.07 18.77 3.21
CA ARG A 224 7.25 20.07 3.87
C ARG A 224 8.36 20.87 3.23
N THR A 225 9.48 20.24 2.89
CA THR A 225 10.59 20.92 2.24
C THR A 225 10.18 21.41 0.87
N PHE A 226 9.55 20.56 0.06
CA PHE A 226 9.10 20.91 -1.28
C PHE A 226 8.02 22.00 -1.28
N VAL A 227 7.03 21.91 -0.39
CA VAL A 227 5.86 22.80 -0.39
C VAL A 227 6.06 24.08 0.42
N ARG A 228 6.80 24.02 1.54
CA ARG A 228 6.93 25.19 2.44
C ARG A 228 8.29 25.85 2.39
N LYS A 229 9.37 25.09 2.15
CA LYS A 229 10.74 25.64 2.16
C LYS A 229 11.23 26.03 0.76
N SER A 230 10.81 25.31 -0.28
CA SER A 230 11.17 25.66 -1.67
C SER A 230 10.67 27.02 -2.12
N PRO A 231 9.42 27.42 -1.86
CA PRO A 231 8.90 28.72 -2.30
C PRO A 231 9.45 29.93 -1.54
N VAL A 232 10.39 29.76 -0.60
CA VAL A 232 10.97 30.88 0.17
C VAL A 232 12.49 30.93 0.08
N SER A 233 13.11 30.04 -0.69
CA SER A 233 14.56 29.91 -0.79
C SER A 233 15.00 30.20 -2.22
N ASP A 234 15.88 31.19 -2.39
CA ASP A 234 16.36 31.62 -3.71
C ASP A 234 17.03 30.47 -4.48
N GLU A 235 17.85 29.67 -3.79
CA GLU A 235 18.50 28.49 -4.38
C GLU A 235 17.48 27.46 -4.90
N ARG A 236 16.40 27.22 -4.15
CA ARG A 236 15.35 26.26 -4.53
C ARG A 236 14.51 26.78 -5.69
N HIS A 237 14.18 28.07 -5.70
CA HIS A 237 13.51 28.72 -6.83
C HIS A 237 14.34 28.65 -8.09
N GLU A 238 15.64 28.94 -7.99
CA GLU A 238 16.52 28.90 -9.15
C GLU A 238 16.62 27.49 -9.73
N LEU A 239 16.76 26.48 -8.88
CA LEU A 239 16.74 25.08 -9.31
C LEU A 239 15.41 24.70 -9.95
N ALA A 240 14.28 25.06 -9.33
CA ALA A 240 12.95 24.76 -9.85
C ALA A 240 12.71 25.43 -11.21
N ARG A 241 13.05 26.71 -11.34
CA ARG A 241 12.98 27.48 -12.58
C ARG A 241 13.82 26.86 -13.70
N ARG A 242 15.06 26.46 -13.41
CA ARG A 242 15.95 25.80 -14.38
C ARG A 242 15.42 24.44 -14.83
N ALA A 243 14.72 23.72 -13.94
CA ALA A 243 14.11 22.43 -14.23
C ALA A 243 12.69 22.53 -14.80
N ASN A 244 12.10 23.73 -14.92
CA ASN A 244 10.68 23.96 -15.22
C ASN A 244 9.75 23.21 -14.24
N ILE A 245 10.04 23.34 -12.95
CA ILE A 245 9.23 22.82 -11.85
C ILE A 245 8.43 23.99 -11.29
N MET A 246 7.11 23.87 -11.33
CA MET A 246 6.24 24.78 -10.60
C MET A 246 6.31 24.41 -9.11
N LEU A 247 6.81 25.33 -8.29
CA LEU A 247 6.77 25.16 -6.85
C LEU A 247 5.36 25.51 -6.37
N PRO A 248 4.73 24.65 -5.55
CA PRO A 248 3.38 24.90 -5.07
C PRO A 248 3.40 26.09 -4.10
N SER A 249 2.47 27.02 -4.23
CA SER A 249 2.32 28.12 -3.26
C SER A 249 1.60 27.66 -1.99
N GLU A 250 0.80 26.59 -2.10
CA GLU A 250 0.00 26.02 -1.01
C GLU A 250 -0.06 24.48 -1.09
N LEU A 251 -0.37 23.82 0.03
CA LEU A 251 -0.46 22.35 0.12
C LEU A 251 -1.47 21.74 -0.86
N GLY A 252 -2.56 22.44 -1.18
CA GLY A 252 -3.59 21.96 -2.10
C GLY A 252 -3.16 21.88 -3.57
N GLN A 253 -2.03 22.48 -3.93
CA GLN A 253 -1.50 22.50 -5.30
C GLN A 253 -0.45 21.40 -5.56
N PHE A 254 -0.18 20.55 -4.57
CA PHE A 254 0.83 19.51 -4.70
C PHE A 254 0.29 18.28 -5.46
N GLU A 255 0.71 18.14 -6.71
CA GLU A 255 0.32 17.04 -7.62
C GLU A 255 1.16 15.75 -7.42
N GLY A 256 2.01 15.69 -6.40
CA GLY A 256 2.91 14.57 -6.14
C GLY A 256 4.37 14.80 -6.57
N PHE A 257 5.25 13.88 -6.18
CA PHE A 257 6.70 13.99 -6.41
C PHE A 257 7.15 13.56 -7.81
N SER A 258 6.31 12.83 -8.56
CA SER A 258 6.70 12.24 -9.84
C SER A 258 7.09 13.29 -10.88
N LYS A 259 6.30 14.35 -11.01
CA LYS A 259 6.52 15.47 -11.94
C LYS A 259 7.84 16.21 -11.66
N PRO A 260 8.11 16.74 -10.45
CA PRO A 260 9.37 17.44 -10.19
C PRO A 260 10.61 16.55 -10.33
N ILE A 261 10.54 15.27 -9.93
CA ILE A 261 11.63 14.31 -10.14
C ILE A 261 11.92 14.11 -11.64
N ARG A 262 10.88 13.92 -12.45
CA ARG A 262 11.00 13.73 -13.90
C ARG A 262 11.60 14.97 -14.57
N ARG A 263 11.19 16.17 -14.15
CA ARG A 263 11.70 17.45 -14.65
C ARG A 263 13.19 17.65 -14.33
N LEU A 264 13.62 17.31 -13.11
CA LEU A 264 15.06 17.28 -12.77
C LEU A 264 15.84 16.34 -13.70
N LEU A 265 15.27 15.16 -13.99
CA LEU A 265 15.91 14.15 -14.84
C LEU A 265 16.05 14.62 -16.29
N GLN A 266 14.98 15.14 -16.88
CA GLN A 266 14.96 15.58 -18.28
C GLN A 266 15.78 16.86 -18.52
N SER A 267 15.88 17.72 -17.51
CA SER A 267 16.73 18.93 -17.55
C SER A 267 18.22 18.65 -17.30
N GLY A 268 18.60 17.40 -17.00
CA GLY A 268 19.98 17.04 -16.67
C GLY A 268 20.43 17.51 -15.27
N LEU A 269 19.49 17.87 -14.40
CA LEU A 269 19.72 18.37 -13.04
C LEU A 269 19.44 17.31 -11.96
N PHE A 270 19.26 16.06 -12.34
CA PHE A 270 19.01 14.95 -11.41
C PHE A 270 20.30 14.49 -10.73
N THR A 271 20.61 15.12 -9.59
CA THR A 271 21.75 14.82 -8.72
C THR A 271 21.27 14.68 -7.27
N ASN A 272 22.01 13.95 -6.44
CA ASN A 272 21.68 13.82 -5.00
C ASN A 272 21.59 15.18 -4.31
N TYR A 273 22.47 16.12 -4.68
CA TYR A 273 22.48 17.49 -4.17
C TYR A 273 21.19 18.23 -4.52
N ASN A 274 20.77 18.20 -5.79
CA ASN A 274 19.55 18.89 -6.22
C ASN A 274 18.27 18.25 -5.66
N LEU A 275 18.26 16.92 -5.49
CA LEU A 275 17.17 16.21 -4.81
C LEU A 275 17.09 16.60 -3.34
N GLN A 276 18.24 16.75 -2.67
CA GLN A 276 18.31 17.23 -1.29
C GLN A 276 17.86 18.69 -1.14
N ILE A 277 18.18 19.54 -2.12
CA ILE A 277 17.71 20.92 -2.16
C ILE A 277 16.18 20.96 -2.21
N LEU A 278 15.55 20.24 -3.14
CA LEU A 278 14.09 20.30 -3.33
C LEU A 278 13.29 19.49 -2.32
N PHE A 279 13.83 18.37 -1.85
CA PHE A 279 13.09 17.36 -1.06
C PHE A 279 13.71 17.09 0.33
N GLY A 280 14.71 17.86 0.76
CA GLY A 280 15.27 17.76 2.11
C GLY A 280 16.33 16.67 2.27
N LEU A 281 16.94 16.62 3.45
CA LEU A 281 18.06 15.72 3.76
C LEU A 281 17.65 14.24 3.67
N ASP A 282 16.41 13.94 4.03
CA ASP A 282 15.89 12.57 4.13
C ASP A 282 15.21 12.09 2.83
N TRP A 283 15.42 12.80 1.72
CA TRP A 283 14.91 12.37 0.41
C TRP A 283 15.37 10.94 0.03
N PRO A 284 16.57 10.44 0.37
CA PRO A 284 16.96 9.08 0.00
C PRO A 284 16.06 8.03 0.65
N GLN A 285 15.61 8.25 1.88
CA GLN A 285 14.69 7.35 2.57
C GLN A 285 13.25 7.53 2.05
N ALA A 286 12.88 8.77 1.70
CA ALA A 286 11.53 9.12 1.29
C ALA A 286 11.20 8.75 -0.17
N LEU A 287 12.11 9.05 -1.10
CA LEU A 287 11.83 9.14 -2.53
C LEU A 287 12.80 8.34 -3.41
N SER A 288 13.82 7.67 -2.86
CA SER A 288 14.83 6.95 -3.68
C SER A 288 14.22 5.92 -4.63
N ARG A 289 13.25 5.12 -4.14
CA ARG A 289 12.57 4.11 -4.97
C ARG A 289 11.80 4.75 -6.11
N LEU A 290 10.98 5.77 -5.83
CA LEU A 290 10.24 6.50 -6.85
C LEU A 290 11.19 7.15 -7.88
N ALA A 291 12.28 7.73 -7.40
CA ALA A 291 13.28 8.37 -8.25
C ALA A 291 14.00 7.35 -9.15
N ALA A 292 14.33 6.17 -8.61
CA ALA A 292 14.88 5.06 -9.38
C ALA A 292 13.89 4.56 -10.45
N ASP A 293 12.62 4.38 -10.11
CA ASP A 293 11.58 3.93 -11.05
C ASP A 293 11.36 4.94 -12.20
N ILE A 294 11.29 6.23 -11.88
CA ILE A 294 11.16 7.30 -12.88
C ILE A 294 12.39 7.32 -13.79
N ARG A 295 13.59 7.22 -13.21
CA ARG A 295 14.84 7.19 -13.96
C ARG A 295 14.94 5.98 -14.87
N TYR A 296 14.67 4.79 -14.35
CA TYR A 296 14.74 3.54 -15.10
C TYR A 296 13.71 3.53 -16.24
N SER A 297 12.47 3.93 -15.98
CA SER A 297 11.44 4.05 -17.03
C SER A 297 11.77 5.08 -18.12
N THR A 298 12.42 6.20 -17.75
CA THR A 298 12.88 7.21 -18.71
C THR A 298 14.01 6.67 -19.59
N LEU A 299 14.96 5.94 -18.99
CA LEU A 299 16.09 5.32 -19.71
C LEU A 299 15.66 4.14 -20.60
N LEU A 300 14.61 3.42 -20.23
CA LEU A 300 14.05 2.32 -21.03
C LEU A 300 13.50 2.83 -22.36
N GLY A 301 12.98 4.06 -22.39
CA GLY A 301 12.45 4.70 -23.60
C GLY A 301 11.10 4.10 -23.98
N PRO A 302 9.99 4.55 -23.36
CA PRO A 302 8.66 4.05 -23.69
C PRO A 302 8.33 4.31 -25.17
N ALA A 303 7.68 3.36 -25.82
CA ALA A 303 7.30 3.51 -27.23
C ALA A 303 6.27 4.65 -27.40
N PRO A 304 6.23 5.33 -28.56
CA PRO A 304 5.17 6.27 -28.88
C PRO A 304 3.78 5.64 -28.74
N GLY A 305 2.83 6.33 -28.10
CA GLY A 305 1.48 5.86 -27.81
C GLY A 305 1.36 4.80 -26.71
N SER A 306 2.48 4.36 -26.11
CA SER A 306 2.45 3.38 -25.02
C SER A 306 1.78 3.95 -23.75
N MET A 307 1.22 3.08 -22.91
CA MET A 307 0.60 3.47 -21.63
C MET A 307 1.53 4.33 -20.77
N ARG A 308 2.82 3.96 -20.68
CA ARG A 308 3.80 4.72 -19.92
C ARG A 308 4.00 6.10 -20.49
N GLN A 309 4.02 6.25 -21.82
CA GLN A 309 4.13 7.56 -22.44
C GLN A 309 2.90 8.42 -22.17
N LEU A 310 1.69 7.84 -22.27
CA LEU A 310 0.44 8.53 -21.97
C LEU A 310 0.36 8.99 -20.51
N LEU A 311 0.66 8.10 -19.56
CA LEU A 311 0.75 8.45 -18.13
C LEU A 311 1.81 9.52 -17.88
N ASN A 312 2.97 9.43 -18.55
CA ASN A 312 4.00 10.46 -18.43
C ASN A 312 3.53 11.82 -18.97
N HIS A 313 2.75 11.82 -20.06
CA HIS A 313 2.21 13.03 -20.67
C HIS A 313 1.13 13.68 -19.80
N GLN A 314 0.18 12.90 -19.26
CA GLN A 314 -0.85 13.40 -18.35
C GLN A 314 -0.25 14.02 -17.08
N LEU A 315 0.74 13.35 -16.50
CA LEU A 315 1.44 13.84 -15.32
C LEU A 315 2.33 15.06 -15.62
N ASP A 316 2.59 15.38 -16.90
CA ASP A 316 3.54 16.41 -17.29
C ASP A 316 3.22 17.00 -18.68
N VAL A 317 2.07 17.67 -18.76
CA VAL A 317 1.46 18.14 -20.02
C VAL A 317 2.32 19.14 -20.79
N GLU A 318 3.10 19.97 -20.08
CA GLU A 318 3.94 20.99 -20.69
C GLU A 318 5.30 20.43 -21.13
N PRO A 319 5.56 20.16 -22.42
CA PRO A 319 6.88 19.66 -22.82
C PRO A 319 7.98 20.67 -22.47
N LEU A 320 9.11 20.18 -21.93
CA LEU A 320 10.31 21.01 -21.81
C LEU A 320 10.71 21.50 -23.21
N THR A 321 10.67 22.81 -23.42
CA THR A 321 10.97 23.45 -24.70
C THR A 321 12.45 23.40 -25.09
N LYS A 322 13.34 22.92 -24.20
CA LYS A 322 14.79 22.86 -24.44
C LYS A 322 15.27 21.41 -24.57
N ARG A 323 16.26 21.21 -25.47
CA ARG A 323 16.97 19.94 -25.77
C ARG A 323 16.98 19.00 -24.56
N ASN A 324 16.09 18.01 -24.58
CA ASN A 324 16.02 16.95 -23.58
C ASN A 324 17.41 16.31 -23.47
N MET A 325 18.12 16.59 -22.37
CA MET A 325 19.33 15.84 -22.08
C MET A 325 18.86 14.45 -21.70
N ARG A 326 19.03 13.48 -22.61
CA ARG A 326 18.79 12.09 -22.26
C ARG A 326 19.73 11.74 -21.10
N PRO A 327 19.21 11.34 -19.94
CA PRO A 327 20.06 10.96 -18.82
C PRO A 327 20.99 9.83 -19.28
N ARG A 328 22.27 9.91 -18.89
CA ARG A 328 23.22 8.83 -19.17
C ARG A 328 23.01 7.71 -18.15
N ALA A 329 22.86 6.48 -18.63
CA ALA A 329 22.80 5.31 -17.78
C ALA A 329 24.17 5.03 -17.14
N THR A 330 24.17 4.71 -15.83
CA THR A 330 25.32 4.15 -15.12
C THR A 330 25.67 2.76 -15.67
N ARG A 331 26.83 2.21 -15.32
CA ARG A 331 27.23 0.86 -15.75
C ARG A 331 26.20 -0.19 -15.32
N GLN A 332 25.79 -0.17 -14.06
CA GLN A 332 24.78 -1.09 -13.50
C GLN A 332 23.42 -0.92 -14.19
N GLU A 333 23.00 0.31 -14.47
CA GLU A 333 21.75 0.56 -15.18
C GLU A 333 21.79 0.02 -16.62
N ARG A 334 22.94 0.04 -17.30
CA ARG A 334 23.04 -0.48 -18.67
C ARG A 334 22.76 -1.98 -18.74
N GLU A 335 23.25 -2.75 -17.78
CA GLU A 335 23.02 -4.20 -17.72
C GLU A 335 21.52 -4.49 -17.53
N GLY A 336 20.90 -3.85 -16.53
CA GLY A 336 19.45 -3.97 -16.30
C GLY A 336 18.61 -3.47 -17.48
N LEU A 337 19.01 -2.38 -18.14
CA LEU A 337 18.30 -1.84 -19.31
C LEU A 337 18.46 -2.72 -20.54
N SER A 338 19.62 -3.37 -20.73
CA SER A 338 19.80 -4.35 -21.80
C SER A 338 18.82 -5.49 -21.61
N TYR A 339 18.81 -6.08 -20.42
CA TYR A 339 17.89 -7.15 -20.05
C TYR A 339 16.42 -6.77 -20.28
N ALA A 340 15.99 -5.59 -19.82
CA ALA A 340 14.60 -5.15 -20.02
C ALA A 340 14.25 -4.88 -21.49
N ARG A 341 15.21 -4.43 -22.31
CA ARG A 341 15.01 -4.23 -23.75
C ARG A 341 14.92 -5.56 -24.49
N ASP A 342 15.76 -6.52 -24.13
CA ASP A 342 15.72 -7.88 -24.68
C ASP A 342 14.40 -8.56 -24.30
N LEU A 343 13.99 -8.45 -23.04
CA LEU A 343 12.70 -8.96 -22.56
C LEU A 343 11.52 -8.30 -23.29
N ARG A 344 11.54 -6.97 -23.47
CA ARG A 344 10.53 -6.25 -24.26
C ARG A 344 10.48 -6.74 -25.71
N HIS A 345 11.64 -6.98 -26.33
CA HIS A 345 11.73 -7.48 -27.69
C HIS A 345 11.16 -8.90 -27.80
N THR A 346 11.61 -9.80 -26.95
CA THR A 346 11.16 -11.20 -26.87
C THR A 346 9.66 -11.31 -26.62
N LEU A 347 9.14 -10.53 -25.67
CA LEU A 347 7.70 -10.46 -25.39
C LEU A 347 6.93 -9.93 -26.62
N GLY A 348 7.44 -8.90 -27.28
CA GLY A 348 6.85 -8.37 -28.51
C GLY A 348 6.81 -9.39 -29.66
N LEU A 349 7.84 -10.22 -29.80
CA LEU A 349 7.83 -11.33 -30.76
C LEU A 349 6.78 -12.37 -30.38
N HIS A 350 6.75 -12.80 -29.11
CA HIS A 350 5.80 -13.78 -28.62
C HIS A 350 4.35 -13.33 -28.85
N LEU A 351 3.99 -12.11 -28.47
CA LEU A 351 2.64 -11.56 -28.67
C LEU A 351 2.24 -11.56 -30.15
N ARG A 352 3.17 -11.22 -31.04
CA ARG A 352 2.94 -11.25 -32.50
C ARG A 352 2.74 -12.66 -33.03
N PHE A 353 3.61 -13.60 -32.65
CA PHE A 353 3.52 -14.99 -33.10
C PHE A 353 2.27 -15.70 -32.59
N SER A 354 1.92 -15.48 -31.32
CA SER A 354 0.73 -16.06 -30.69
C SER A 354 -0.56 -15.31 -31.04
N LYS A 355 -0.48 -14.20 -31.80
CA LYS A 355 -1.61 -13.31 -32.13
C LYS A 355 -2.37 -12.81 -30.88
N ILE A 356 -1.66 -12.65 -29.76
CA ILE A 356 -2.20 -12.15 -28.50
C ILE A 356 -2.10 -10.63 -28.55
N SER A 357 -3.23 -9.97 -28.75
CA SER A 357 -3.31 -8.51 -28.72
C SER A 357 -3.61 -7.95 -27.33
N GLN A 358 -4.16 -8.77 -26.43
CA GLN A 358 -4.45 -8.44 -25.03
C GLN A 358 -4.01 -9.60 -24.15
N MET A 359 -3.08 -9.33 -23.24
CA MET A 359 -2.46 -10.36 -22.42
C MET A 359 -3.26 -10.57 -21.13
N LYS A 360 -3.73 -11.79 -20.90
CA LYS A 360 -4.30 -12.23 -19.62
C LYS A 360 -3.18 -12.67 -18.68
N PHE A 361 -3.51 -12.79 -17.40
CA PHE A 361 -2.55 -13.30 -16.40
C PHE A 361 -2.05 -14.72 -16.72
N VAL A 362 -2.85 -15.56 -17.39
CA VAL A 362 -2.42 -16.90 -17.81
C VAL A 362 -1.36 -16.85 -18.91
N ASP A 363 -1.55 -15.99 -19.92
CA ASP A 363 -0.56 -15.78 -21.00
C ASP A 363 0.78 -15.29 -20.43
N PHE A 364 0.71 -14.51 -19.34
CA PHE A 364 1.87 -14.07 -18.58
C PHE A 364 2.60 -15.24 -17.92
N LEU A 365 1.89 -16.14 -17.23
CA LEU A 365 2.53 -17.31 -16.61
C LEU A 365 3.18 -18.24 -17.65
N GLU A 366 2.48 -18.51 -18.75
CA GLU A 366 2.99 -19.36 -19.84
C GLU A 366 4.25 -18.78 -20.48
N PHE A 367 4.30 -17.46 -20.69
CA PHE A 367 5.49 -16.78 -21.20
C PHE A 367 6.69 -16.95 -20.25
N PHE A 368 6.51 -16.82 -18.94
CA PHE A 368 7.63 -16.96 -18.00
C PHE A 368 8.11 -18.42 -17.89
N GLU A 369 7.17 -19.37 -17.91
CA GLU A 369 7.48 -20.79 -17.87
C GLU A 369 8.25 -21.24 -19.12
N MET A 370 7.79 -20.86 -20.31
CA MET A 370 8.44 -21.18 -21.58
C MET A 370 9.89 -20.68 -21.67
N TRP A 371 10.18 -19.54 -21.05
CA TRP A 371 11.51 -18.93 -21.08
C TRP A 371 12.36 -19.25 -19.84
N GLY A 372 11.90 -20.17 -18.97
CA GLY A 372 12.64 -20.61 -17.78
C GLY A 372 12.93 -19.48 -16.79
N MET A 373 12.15 -18.40 -16.81
CA MET A 373 12.37 -17.23 -15.99
C MET A 373 11.70 -17.42 -14.63
N ARG A 374 12.46 -17.30 -13.53
CA ARG A 374 11.87 -17.28 -12.19
C ARG A 374 11.19 -15.94 -11.93
N LEU A 375 9.90 -16.01 -11.57
CA LEU A 375 9.10 -14.85 -11.16
C LEU A 375 9.45 -14.42 -9.72
N ASP A 376 10.57 -13.73 -9.54
CA ASP A 376 10.81 -12.97 -8.31
C ASP A 376 10.10 -11.59 -8.34
N ASN A 377 10.15 -10.87 -7.22
CA ASN A 377 9.46 -9.59 -7.08
C ASN A 377 10.02 -8.51 -8.01
N ASP A 378 11.33 -8.51 -8.28
CA ASP A 378 11.97 -7.51 -9.13
C ASP A 378 11.63 -7.75 -10.61
N MET A 379 11.52 -9.02 -11.00
CA MET A 379 11.04 -9.45 -12.31
C MET A 379 9.58 -9.03 -12.57
N ARG A 380 8.70 -9.18 -11.57
CA ARG A 380 7.30 -8.73 -11.69
C ARG A 380 7.21 -7.22 -11.94
N LEU A 381 7.99 -6.42 -11.21
CA LEU A 381 8.01 -4.97 -11.37
C LEU A 381 8.60 -4.56 -12.72
N THR A 382 9.70 -5.20 -13.13
CA THR A 382 10.34 -4.96 -14.43
C THR A 382 9.40 -5.29 -15.59
N TYR A 383 8.65 -6.38 -15.47
CA TYR A 383 7.70 -6.80 -16.49
C TYR A 383 6.51 -5.85 -16.64
N VAL A 384 5.89 -5.42 -15.54
CA VAL A 384 4.80 -4.42 -15.59
C VAL A 384 5.28 -3.16 -16.29
N LEU A 385 6.49 -2.71 -15.97
CA LEU A 385 7.09 -1.56 -16.64
C LEU A 385 7.32 -1.81 -18.13
N ILE A 386 7.75 -3.01 -18.53
CA ILE A 386 7.94 -3.38 -19.93
C ILE A 386 6.61 -3.30 -20.69
N LEU A 387 5.54 -3.92 -20.19
CA LEU A 387 4.21 -3.86 -20.78
C LEU A 387 3.76 -2.41 -20.98
N GLN A 388 3.91 -1.58 -19.94
CA GLN A 388 3.57 -0.16 -20.02
C GLN A 388 4.39 0.59 -21.09
N CYS A 389 5.60 0.12 -21.41
CA CYS A 389 6.50 0.71 -22.41
C CYS A 389 6.35 0.11 -23.82
N MET A 390 5.47 -0.87 -24.04
CA MET A 390 5.30 -1.53 -25.33
C MET A 390 4.57 -0.67 -26.35
N ASP A 391 4.87 -0.90 -27.63
CA ASP A 391 4.17 -0.28 -28.74
C ASP A 391 2.69 -0.71 -28.74
N PRO A 392 1.73 0.23 -28.78
CA PRO A 392 0.30 -0.09 -28.76
C PRO A 392 -0.18 -0.93 -29.95
N ASN A 393 0.58 -0.97 -31.05
CA ASN A 393 0.32 -1.86 -32.19
C ASN A 393 0.72 -3.31 -31.91
N VAL A 394 1.54 -3.56 -30.89
CA VAL A 394 1.97 -4.89 -30.45
C VAL A 394 1.17 -5.35 -29.24
N TYR A 395 0.85 -4.43 -28.33
CA TYR A 395 0.11 -4.72 -27.11
C TYR A 395 -1.03 -3.71 -26.95
N ARG A 396 -2.26 -4.18 -27.08
CA ARG A 396 -3.46 -3.37 -26.87
C ARG A 396 -3.83 -3.40 -25.39
N LEU A 397 -3.97 -2.22 -24.81
CA LEU A 397 -4.44 -2.08 -23.43
C LEU A 397 -5.82 -2.71 -23.25
N GLN A 398 -6.01 -3.36 -22.12
CA GLN A 398 -7.32 -3.78 -21.65
C GLN A 398 -8.20 -2.57 -21.33
N GLU A 399 -9.51 -2.78 -21.18
CA GLU A 399 -10.45 -1.69 -20.93
C GLU A 399 -10.22 -1.03 -19.57
N TRP A 400 -9.95 -1.81 -18.52
CA TRP A 400 -9.61 -1.28 -17.19
C TRP A 400 -8.27 -0.53 -17.18
N GLU A 401 -7.29 -0.97 -17.98
CA GLU A 401 -6.00 -0.26 -18.13
C GLU A 401 -6.19 1.10 -18.80
N ARG A 402 -7.09 1.19 -19.79
CA ARG A 402 -7.48 2.45 -20.40
C ARG A 402 -8.27 3.33 -19.44
N ALA A 403 -9.18 2.75 -18.66
CA ALA A 403 -9.95 3.46 -17.65
C ALA A 403 -9.05 4.10 -16.57
N MET A 404 -7.97 3.43 -16.15
CA MET A 404 -7.00 4.01 -15.22
C MET A 404 -6.27 5.24 -15.78
N ILE A 405 -6.15 5.34 -17.11
CA ILE A 405 -5.54 6.49 -17.79
C ILE A 405 -6.58 7.61 -17.96
N SER A 406 -7.84 7.30 -18.29
CA SER A 406 -8.86 8.30 -18.60
C SER A 406 -9.46 9.02 -17.39
N ILE A 407 -9.21 8.58 -16.15
CA ILE A 407 -9.73 9.23 -14.93
C ILE A 407 -9.13 10.65 -14.70
N GLY A 408 -8.14 11.05 -15.50
CA GLY A 408 -7.52 12.39 -15.44
C GLY A 408 -8.05 13.43 -16.45
N GLU A 409 -9.05 13.09 -17.27
CA GLU A 409 -9.81 14.01 -18.13
C GLU A 409 -11.18 14.31 -17.51
#